data_AF-A0A0N5ASR3-F1
#
_entry.id   AF-A0A0N5ASR3-F1
#
_cell.length_a   1.000
_cell.length_b   1.000
_cell.length_c   1.000
_cell.angle_alpha   90.00
_cell.angle_beta   90.00
_cell.angle_gamma   90.00
#
_symmetry.space_group_name_H-M   'P 1'
#
loop_
_entity.id
_entity.type
_entity.pdbx_description
1 polymer ?
#
loop_
_entity_poly.entity_id
_entity_poly.type
_entity_poly.pdbx_seq_one_letter_code
_entity_poly.pdbx_strand_id
1 'polypeptide(L)'
;MASKTSEKWVLVGDKWTKITVISSYDTNQLTVIFLGNPGNGKYYEQFSHCFLKYMKTLGVSKCGLDNEEIDHASVYIISYLNHVIMPDYLKSVDSHKQSDRFGLFDQVQHKVDFCKQYLLKNAKLILIGHSIGAYIMLRLAEELLSTGYAVVRAFGLFPTIERMKISPMGRRLYPLLTFLNSYDSWLAPITSCIKWLPDSLKRVACKWHFTNPETPQCVFEATHEILDVDILRNIIHLAVEELETVGWGIDIDNCEHAFVIESGEVVAKKLMEWL
;
A
#
# COMPACT_ATOMS: atom_id res chain seq x y z
N MET A 1 2.91 -23.66 10.04
CA MET A 1 1.47 -23.30 10.16
C MET A 1 1.13 -22.35 9.01
N ALA A 2 -0.07 -22.43 8.41
CA ALA A 2 -0.47 -21.46 7.40
C ALA A 2 -0.64 -20.07 8.04
N SER A 3 -0.14 -19.01 7.40
CA SER A 3 -0.39 -17.64 7.85
C SER A 3 -1.88 -17.29 7.71
N LYS A 4 -2.39 -16.47 8.63
CA LYS A 4 -3.78 -16.01 8.64
C LYS A 4 -3.85 -14.51 8.39
N THR A 5 -4.87 -14.08 7.67
CA THR A 5 -5.19 -12.65 7.48
C THR A 5 -6.11 -12.17 8.59
N SER A 6 -5.81 -10.99 9.13
CA SER A 6 -6.65 -10.24 10.06
C SER A 6 -6.76 -8.79 9.59
N GLU A 7 -7.98 -8.35 9.28
CA GLU A 7 -8.28 -6.95 8.97
C GLU A 7 -8.83 -6.25 10.22
N LYS A 8 -8.25 -5.09 10.56
CA LYS A 8 -8.70 -4.30 11.72
C LYS A 8 -8.62 -2.80 11.43
N TRP A 9 -9.50 -2.06 12.08
CA TRP A 9 -9.43 -0.61 12.14
C TRP A 9 -8.71 -0.21 13.42
N VAL A 10 -7.71 0.66 13.29
CA VAL A 10 -6.92 1.19 14.40
C VAL A 10 -6.87 2.70 14.32
N LEU A 11 -6.81 3.35 15.47
CA LEU A 11 -6.77 4.80 15.55
C LEU A 11 -5.31 5.26 15.55
N VAL A 12 -4.86 5.84 14.43
CA VAL A 12 -3.50 6.37 14.30
C VAL A 12 -3.55 7.87 14.51
N GLY A 13 -3.08 8.32 15.68
CA GLY A 13 -3.30 9.68 16.12
C GLY A 13 -4.80 9.92 16.33
N ASP A 14 -5.41 10.69 15.44
CA ASP A 14 -6.84 11.01 15.45
C ASP A 14 -7.63 10.40 14.27
N LYS A 15 -6.98 9.62 13.40
CA LYS A 15 -7.59 9.11 12.15
C LYS A 15 -7.74 7.59 12.16
N TRP A 16 -8.95 7.10 11.90
CA TRP A 16 -9.16 5.66 11.75
C TRP A 16 -8.49 5.13 10.49
N THR A 17 -7.74 4.05 10.66
CA THR A 17 -6.91 3.47 9.60
C THR A 17 -7.17 1.98 9.51
N LYS A 18 -7.48 1.51 8.30
CA LYS A 18 -7.58 0.08 8.02
C LYS A 18 -6.18 -0.51 7.86
N ILE A 19 -5.88 -1.52 8.66
CA ILE A 19 -4.67 -2.32 8.53
C ILE A 19 -5.03 -3.78 8.29
N THR A 20 -4.23 -4.43 7.46
CA THR A 20 -4.28 -5.88 7.24
C THR A 20 -3.00 -6.48 7.82
N VAL A 21 -3.15 -7.42 8.74
CA VAL A 21 -2.03 -8.13 9.37
C VAL A 21 -2.07 -9.57 8.91
N ILE A 22 -0.94 -10.06 8.41
CA ILE A 22 -0.78 -11.45 7.98
C ILE A 22 0.35 -12.04 8.78
N SER A 23 0.04 -13.02 9.62
CA SER A 23 1.02 -13.65 10.51
C SER A 23 0.70 -15.13 10.75
N SER A 24 1.69 -15.88 11.19
CA SER A 24 1.49 -17.25 11.70
C SER A 24 1.32 -17.30 13.23
N TYR A 25 1.77 -16.26 13.94
CA TYR A 25 1.77 -16.15 15.40
C TYR A 25 1.41 -14.72 15.82
N ASP A 26 1.06 -14.53 17.09
CA ASP A 26 0.67 -13.24 17.66
C ASP A 26 1.87 -12.39 18.14
N THR A 27 3.09 -12.94 18.10
CA THR A 27 4.33 -12.26 18.50
C THR A 27 5.07 -11.69 17.29
N ASN A 28 5.59 -10.46 17.40
CA ASN A 28 6.21 -9.73 16.29
C ASN A 28 7.69 -9.44 16.55
N GLN A 29 8.57 -10.38 16.24
CA GLN A 29 10.03 -10.12 16.26
C GLN A 29 10.51 -9.46 14.96
N LEU A 30 9.93 -9.87 13.82
CA LEU A 30 10.17 -9.31 12.49
C LEU A 30 8.88 -8.71 11.92
N THR A 31 8.90 -7.41 11.62
CA THR A 31 7.76 -6.70 11.03
C THR A 31 8.06 -6.32 9.59
N VAL A 32 7.23 -6.80 8.67
CA VAL A 32 7.28 -6.43 7.25
C VAL A 32 6.19 -5.38 7.00
N ILE A 33 6.55 -4.18 6.55
CA ILE A 33 5.57 -3.13 6.24
C ILE A 33 5.39 -3.03 4.74
N PHE A 34 4.17 -3.23 4.25
CA PHE A 34 3.82 -3.12 2.85
C PHE A 34 3.05 -1.82 2.57
N LEU A 35 3.55 -1.05 1.61
CA LEU A 35 3.02 0.25 1.19
C LEU A 35 2.81 0.25 -0.33
N GLY A 36 1.69 0.74 -0.84
CA GLY A 36 1.53 0.86 -2.29
C GLY A 36 0.18 1.32 -2.78
N ASN A 37 0.10 1.60 -4.07
CA ASN A 37 -1.12 1.96 -4.81
C ASN A 37 -1.60 0.74 -5.65
N PRO A 38 -2.91 0.37 -5.64
CA PRO A 38 -4.02 0.95 -4.88
C PRO A 38 -3.81 0.86 -3.38
N GLY A 39 -4.14 1.95 -2.69
CA GLY A 39 -3.95 2.12 -1.24
C GLY A 39 -4.81 1.21 -0.36
N ASN A 40 -5.38 0.14 -0.90
CA ASN A 40 -6.21 -0.84 -0.22
C ASN A 40 -5.39 -2.10 0.05
N GLY A 41 -5.28 -2.50 1.31
CA GLY A 41 -4.42 -3.62 1.71
C GLY A 41 -4.76 -4.97 1.07
N LYS A 42 -6.00 -5.18 0.63
CA LYS A 42 -6.46 -6.42 -0.01
C LYS A 42 -5.69 -6.77 -1.30
N TYR A 43 -5.18 -5.78 -2.03
CA TYR A 43 -4.36 -6.04 -3.24
C TYR A 43 -3.05 -6.78 -2.93
N TYR A 44 -2.56 -6.67 -1.70
CA TYR A 44 -1.26 -7.21 -1.30
C TYR A 44 -1.37 -8.46 -0.44
N GLU A 45 -2.59 -8.93 -0.16
CA GLU A 45 -2.83 -10.08 0.72
C GLU A 45 -2.19 -11.37 0.18
N GLN A 46 -2.53 -11.75 -1.06
CA GLN A 46 -1.98 -12.97 -1.66
C GLN A 46 -0.45 -12.88 -1.79
N PHE A 47 0.06 -11.74 -2.24
CA PHE A 47 1.50 -11.49 -2.33
C PHE A 47 2.18 -11.70 -0.97
N SER A 48 1.60 -11.18 0.10
CA SER A 48 2.14 -11.27 1.45
C SER A 48 2.14 -12.70 1.98
N HIS A 49 1.12 -13.50 1.67
CA HIS A 49 1.13 -14.94 1.97
C HIS A 49 2.26 -15.66 1.22
N CYS A 50 2.43 -15.39 -0.07
CA CYS A 50 3.52 -15.96 -0.85
C CYS A 50 4.89 -15.53 -0.31
N PHE A 51 5.04 -14.25 0.04
CA PHE A 51 6.25 -13.69 0.61
C PHE A 51 6.64 -14.38 1.92
N LEU A 52 5.72 -14.48 2.89
CA LEU A 52 5.97 -15.20 4.15
C LEU A 52 6.26 -16.69 3.93
N LYS A 53 5.53 -17.34 3.00
CA LYS A 53 5.78 -18.74 2.65
C LYS A 53 7.20 -18.91 2.13
N TYR A 54 7.63 -18.08 1.18
CA TYR A 54 8.97 -18.17 0.63
C TYR A 54 10.05 -17.81 1.65
N MET A 55 9.78 -16.85 2.54
CA MET A 55 10.66 -16.52 3.66
C MET A 55 10.92 -17.72 4.54
N LYS A 56 9.89 -18.48 4.89
CA LYS A 56 10.01 -19.72 5.68
C LYS A 56 10.75 -20.82 4.94
N THR A 57 10.57 -20.95 3.64
CA THR A 57 11.19 -22.03 2.85
C THR A 57 12.62 -21.74 2.38
N LEU A 58 12.97 -20.47 2.15
CA LEU A 58 14.24 -20.06 1.52
C LEU A 58 15.13 -19.22 2.46
N GLY A 59 14.53 -18.49 3.40
CA GLY A 59 15.20 -17.43 4.16
C GLY A 59 16.15 -17.91 5.25
N VAL A 60 16.04 -19.17 5.69
CA VAL A 60 16.88 -19.76 6.74
C VAL A 60 18.39 -19.74 6.41
N SER A 61 18.75 -19.71 5.12
CA SER A 61 20.14 -19.90 4.69
C SER A 61 20.86 -18.63 4.19
N LYS A 62 20.14 -17.51 4.00
CA LYS A 62 20.67 -16.35 3.24
C LYS A 62 20.49 -14.99 3.90
N CYS A 63 19.50 -14.83 4.79
CA CYS A 63 19.01 -13.50 5.14
C CYS A 63 19.65 -12.85 6.38
N GLY A 64 20.55 -13.55 7.09
CA GLY A 64 21.06 -13.08 8.38
C GLY A 64 19.99 -12.94 9.47
N LEU A 65 18.80 -13.52 9.22
CA LEU A 65 17.69 -13.66 10.16
C LEU A 65 17.70 -15.09 10.68
N ASP A 66 17.41 -15.27 11.96
CA ASP A 66 17.30 -16.62 12.53
C ASP A 66 15.91 -17.24 12.28
N ASN A 67 15.79 -18.54 12.57
CA ASN A 67 14.55 -19.29 12.35
C ASN A 67 13.40 -18.77 13.21
N GLU A 68 13.68 -18.26 14.41
CA GLU A 68 12.66 -17.74 15.31
C GLU A 68 12.07 -16.44 14.74
N GLU A 69 12.94 -15.55 14.25
CA GLU A 69 12.54 -14.30 13.60
C GLU A 69 11.66 -14.54 12.37
N ILE A 70 12.01 -15.54 11.54
CA ILE A 70 11.24 -15.90 10.33
C ILE A 70 9.91 -16.55 10.70
N ASP A 71 9.87 -17.41 11.72
CA ASP A 71 8.64 -18.06 12.13
C ASP A 71 7.64 -17.06 12.71
N HIS A 72 8.14 -16.08 13.47
CA HIS A 72 7.41 -14.98 14.09
C HIS A 72 7.36 -13.70 13.22
N ALA A 73 7.52 -13.84 11.92
CA ALA A 73 7.36 -12.74 10.98
C ALA A 73 5.89 -12.40 10.74
N SER A 74 5.59 -11.10 10.78
CA SER A 74 4.26 -10.55 10.52
C SER A 74 4.32 -9.48 9.44
N VAL A 75 3.43 -9.57 8.45
CA VAL A 75 3.26 -8.53 7.43
C VAL A 75 2.14 -7.59 7.86
N TYR A 76 2.45 -6.30 7.90
CA TYR A 76 1.56 -5.19 8.15
C TYR A 76 1.35 -4.42 6.86
N ILE A 77 0.10 -4.39 6.39
CA ILE A 77 -0.30 -3.61 5.23
C ILE A 77 -1.13 -2.44 5.76
N ILE A 78 -0.60 -1.23 5.58
CA ILE A 78 -1.25 0.00 6.07
C ILE A 78 -1.97 0.65 4.89
N SER A 79 -3.30 0.60 4.91
CA SER A 79 -4.10 1.23 3.85
C SER A 79 -3.90 2.74 3.87
N TYR A 80 -4.00 3.39 2.71
CA TYR A 80 -3.92 4.85 2.63
C TYR A 80 -5.17 5.47 3.24
N LEU A 81 -5.00 6.64 3.85
CA LEU A 81 -6.12 7.40 4.40
C LEU A 81 -7.14 7.66 3.30
N ASN A 82 -8.41 7.41 3.60
CA ASN A 82 -9.56 7.52 2.69
C ASN A 82 -9.51 6.70 1.39
N HIS A 83 -8.61 5.72 1.26
CA HIS A 83 -8.57 4.80 0.11
C HIS A 83 -9.34 3.48 0.36
N VAL A 84 -9.96 3.36 1.54
CA VAL A 84 -10.85 2.26 1.93
C VAL A 84 -12.10 2.84 2.57
N ILE A 85 -13.24 2.19 2.35
CA ILE A 85 -14.53 2.65 2.89
C ILE A 85 -14.52 2.44 4.40
N MET A 86 -14.60 3.54 5.13
CA MET A 86 -14.76 3.50 6.57
C MET A 86 -16.14 2.92 6.94
N PRO A 87 -16.25 2.02 7.93
CA PRO A 87 -17.53 1.57 8.45
C PRO A 87 -18.33 2.72 9.09
N ASP A 88 -19.66 2.67 8.96
CA ASP A 88 -20.54 3.76 9.43
C ASP A 88 -20.41 4.06 10.93
N TYR A 89 -20.10 3.04 11.74
CA TYR A 89 -19.91 3.20 13.19
C TYR A 89 -18.63 3.96 13.56
N LEU A 90 -17.66 4.06 12.64
CA LEU A 90 -16.44 4.86 12.82
C LEU A 90 -16.59 6.27 12.25
N LYS A 91 -17.38 6.45 11.19
CA LYS A 91 -17.59 7.75 10.53
C LYS A 91 -18.11 8.85 11.47
N SER A 92 -18.88 8.48 12.50
CA SER A 92 -19.46 9.43 13.45
C SER A 92 -18.47 9.91 14.52
N VAL A 93 -17.35 9.20 14.70
CA VAL A 93 -16.38 9.42 15.77
C VAL A 93 -14.96 9.71 15.25
N ASP A 94 -14.76 9.69 13.93
CA ASP A 94 -13.49 10.06 13.30
C ASP A 94 -13.30 11.58 13.25
N SER A 95 -12.06 12.04 13.30
CA SER A 95 -11.70 13.43 13.08
C SER A 95 -11.78 13.86 11.61
N HIS A 96 -11.77 12.90 10.68
CA HIS A 96 -11.81 13.17 9.24
C HIS A 96 -13.00 12.50 8.54
N LYS A 97 -13.38 13.05 7.38
CA LYS A 97 -14.42 12.52 6.51
C LYS A 97 -13.80 11.74 5.36
N GLN A 98 -14.52 10.75 4.83
CA GLN A 98 -14.11 10.02 3.61
C GLN A 98 -13.83 10.94 2.41
N SER A 99 -14.52 12.09 2.38
CA SER A 99 -14.38 13.13 1.35
C SER A 99 -13.14 14.01 1.54
N ASP A 100 -12.42 13.91 2.65
CA ASP A 100 -11.21 14.69 2.86
C ASP A 100 -10.07 14.16 1.98
N ARG A 101 -9.20 15.07 1.54
CA ARG A 101 -8.12 14.76 0.60
C ARG A 101 -6.81 14.79 1.34
N PHE A 102 -6.08 13.68 1.30
CA PHE A 102 -4.78 13.54 1.93
C PHE A 102 -3.71 13.42 0.87
N GLY A 103 -2.75 14.34 0.93
CA GLY A 103 -1.64 14.40 0.01
C GLY A 103 -0.55 13.39 0.33
N LEU A 104 0.49 13.35 -0.51
CA LEU A 104 1.60 12.42 -0.36
C LEU A 104 2.35 12.62 0.96
N PHE A 105 2.51 13.87 1.40
CA PHE A 105 3.11 14.20 2.70
C PHE A 105 2.27 13.67 3.86
N ASP A 106 0.94 13.88 3.83
CA ASP A 106 0.03 13.37 4.87
C ASP A 106 0.11 11.85 4.93
N GLN A 107 0.14 11.20 3.77
CA GLN A 107 0.26 9.75 3.70
C GLN A 107 1.59 9.30 4.32
N VAL A 108 2.73 9.95 4.06
CA VAL A 108 4.02 9.62 4.70
C VAL A 108 3.95 9.79 6.21
N GLN A 109 3.55 10.96 6.68
CA GLN A 109 3.50 11.29 8.11
C GLN A 109 2.60 10.30 8.87
N HIS A 110 1.47 9.93 8.28
CA HIS A 110 0.55 8.98 8.87
C HIS A 110 1.16 7.59 9.10
N LYS A 111 2.06 7.13 8.20
CA LYS A 111 2.75 5.84 8.39
C LYS A 111 3.86 5.95 9.42
N VAL A 112 4.52 7.10 9.51
CA VAL A 112 5.48 7.39 10.59
C VAL A 112 4.78 7.33 11.94
N ASP A 113 3.61 7.97 12.07
CA ASP A 113 2.82 7.99 13.30
C ASP A 113 2.33 6.59 13.67
N PHE A 114 1.87 5.80 12.68
CA PHE A 114 1.52 4.40 12.88
C PHE A 114 2.71 3.61 13.46
N CYS A 115 3.89 3.73 12.87
CA CYS A 115 5.07 3.00 13.31
C CYS A 115 5.47 3.39 14.75
N LYS A 116 5.42 4.69 15.07
CA LYS A 116 5.71 5.21 16.42
C LYS A 116 4.72 4.72 17.47
N GLN A 117 3.45 4.55 17.10
CA GLN A 117 2.39 4.15 18.03
C GLN A 117 2.29 2.62 18.22
N TYR A 118 2.50 1.85 17.14
CA TYR A 118 2.17 0.42 17.13
C TYR A 118 3.36 -0.52 17.02
N LEU A 119 4.55 -0.03 16.63
CA LEU A 119 5.73 -0.88 16.47
C LEU A 119 6.72 -0.70 17.62
N LEU A 120 7.29 -1.83 18.05
CA LEU A 120 8.33 -1.86 19.05
C LEU A 120 9.66 -1.38 18.43
N LYS A 121 10.39 -0.50 19.13
CA LYS A 121 11.65 0.06 18.63
C LYS A 121 12.73 -0.99 18.36
N ASN A 122 12.72 -2.09 19.10
CA ASN A 122 13.68 -3.18 18.97
C ASN A 122 13.27 -4.22 17.91
N ALA A 123 12.09 -4.10 17.29
CA ALA A 123 11.70 -5.01 16.21
C ALA A 123 12.54 -4.73 14.96
N LYS A 124 12.99 -5.79 14.30
CA LYS A 124 13.61 -5.68 12.96
C LYS A 124 12.51 -5.35 11.95
N LEU A 125 12.76 -4.37 11.10
CA LEU A 125 11.81 -3.92 10.07
C LEU A 125 12.32 -4.26 8.67
N ILE A 126 11.44 -4.83 7.86
CA ILE A 126 11.60 -4.94 6.41
C ILE A 126 10.51 -4.07 5.78
N LEU A 127 10.89 -3.14 4.91
CA LEU A 127 9.93 -2.27 4.23
C LEU A 127 9.77 -2.71 2.77
N ILE A 128 8.54 -2.69 2.26
CA ILE A 128 8.22 -3.01 0.88
C ILE A 128 7.30 -1.92 0.32
N GLY A 129 7.72 -1.28 -0.77
CA GLY A 129 7.00 -0.19 -1.40
C GLY A 129 6.66 -0.50 -2.86
N HIS A 130 5.37 -0.60 -3.21
CA HIS A 130 4.88 -0.80 -4.57
C HIS A 130 4.51 0.52 -5.25
N SER A 131 5.03 0.77 -6.46
CA SER A 131 4.82 2.00 -7.23
C SER A 131 5.16 3.25 -6.39
N ILE A 132 4.23 4.19 -6.19
CA ILE A 132 4.40 5.34 -5.29
C ILE A 132 4.71 4.92 -3.84
N GLY A 133 4.27 3.72 -3.44
CA GLY A 133 4.60 3.15 -2.14
C GLY A 133 6.11 3.08 -1.92
N ALA A 134 6.92 2.99 -2.98
CA ALA A 134 8.38 3.07 -2.88
C ALA A 134 8.86 4.45 -2.40
N TYR A 135 8.28 5.55 -2.91
CA TYR A 135 8.57 6.89 -2.40
C TYR A 135 8.20 7.00 -0.91
N ILE A 136 6.98 6.57 -0.55
CA ILE A 136 6.51 6.62 0.85
C ILE A 136 7.41 5.78 1.75
N MET A 137 7.78 4.58 1.29
CA MET A 137 8.69 3.67 1.98
C MET A 137 10.04 4.31 2.26
N LEU A 138 10.63 5.00 1.28
CA LEU A 138 11.94 5.65 1.46
C LEU A 138 11.88 6.79 2.47
N ARG A 139 10.85 7.65 2.39
CA ARG A 139 10.62 8.71 3.38
C ARG A 139 10.35 8.16 4.78
N LEU A 140 9.60 7.07 4.88
CA LEU A 140 9.37 6.36 6.14
C LEU A 140 10.68 5.78 6.69
N ALA A 141 11.51 5.17 5.83
CA ALA A 141 12.79 4.60 6.23
C ALA A 141 13.72 5.66 6.83
N GLU A 142 13.81 6.83 6.20
CA GLU A 142 14.59 7.98 6.68
C GLU A 142 14.18 8.39 8.11
N GLU A 143 12.87 8.56 8.34
CA GLU A 143 12.32 8.92 9.66
C GLU A 143 12.47 7.82 10.72
N LEU A 144 12.33 6.55 10.33
CA LEU A 144 12.49 5.43 11.24
C LEU A 144 13.96 5.25 11.67
N LEU A 145 14.89 5.37 10.72
CA LEU A 145 16.32 5.31 11.01
C LEU A 145 16.76 6.47 11.91
N SER A 146 16.29 7.70 11.65
CA SER A 146 16.62 8.87 12.47
C SER A 146 16.10 8.75 13.92
N THR A 147 15.04 7.97 14.13
CA THR A 147 14.41 7.76 15.44
C THR A 147 14.82 6.45 16.14
N GLY A 148 15.79 5.73 15.56
CA GLY A 148 16.46 4.57 16.16
C GLY A 148 15.79 3.22 15.93
N TYR A 149 14.92 3.09 14.93
CA TYR A 149 14.36 1.79 14.53
C TYR A 149 15.37 0.96 13.71
N ALA A 150 15.30 -0.35 13.85
CA ALA A 150 16.15 -1.28 13.11
C ALA A 150 15.55 -1.62 11.74
N VAL A 151 15.66 -0.71 10.76
CA VAL A 151 15.30 -1.00 9.36
C VAL A 151 16.41 -1.83 8.71
N VAL A 152 16.15 -3.12 8.50
CA VAL A 152 17.15 -4.08 8.02
C VAL A 152 17.21 -4.10 6.49
N ARG A 153 16.06 -3.98 5.82
CA ARG A 153 15.92 -3.99 4.36
C ARG A 153 14.75 -3.13 3.90
N ALA A 154 14.85 -2.60 2.68
CA ALA A 154 13.78 -1.90 2.00
C ALA A 154 13.73 -2.35 0.52
N PHE A 155 12.56 -2.72 0.02
CA PHE A 155 12.37 -3.22 -1.34
C PHE A 155 11.38 -2.37 -2.12
N GLY A 156 11.83 -1.82 -3.25
CA GLY A 156 10.97 -1.16 -4.23
C GLY A 156 10.41 -2.14 -5.25
N LEU A 157 9.09 -2.31 -5.28
CA LEU A 157 8.37 -3.09 -6.29
C LEU A 157 7.86 -2.16 -7.38
N PHE A 158 8.42 -2.27 -8.59
CA PHE A 158 8.12 -1.35 -9.69
C PHE A 158 8.17 0.12 -9.24
N PRO A 159 9.27 0.53 -8.60
CA PRO A 159 9.31 1.74 -7.80
C PRO A 159 9.02 2.96 -8.67
N THR A 160 8.17 3.84 -8.15
CA THR A 160 7.89 5.11 -8.79
C THR A 160 8.55 6.21 -7.96
N ILE A 161 9.81 6.50 -8.28
CA ILE A 161 10.73 7.29 -7.45
C ILE A 161 11.33 8.51 -8.18
N GLU A 162 11.35 8.52 -9.51
CA GLU A 162 11.80 9.67 -10.30
C GLU A 162 10.97 9.91 -11.58
N ARG A 163 10.88 11.19 -11.97
CA ARG A 163 10.44 11.67 -13.31
C ARG A 163 9.08 11.14 -13.80
N MET A 164 8.11 10.97 -12.90
CA MET A 164 6.78 10.44 -13.26
C MET A 164 6.08 11.25 -14.35
N LYS A 165 6.05 12.57 -14.19
CA LYS A 165 5.38 13.51 -15.11
C LYS A 165 5.90 13.43 -16.55
N ILE A 166 7.19 13.13 -16.71
CA ILE A 166 7.87 13.16 -18.01
C ILE A 166 7.74 11.81 -18.73
N SER A 167 7.36 10.74 -18.03
CA SER A 167 7.14 9.41 -18.61
C SER A 167 6.04 9.41 -19.69
N PRO A 168 6.05 8.48 -20.67
CA PRO A 168 5.03 8.43 -21.72
C PRO A 168 3.59 8.28 -21.20
N MET A 169 3.41 7.51 -20.11
CA MET A 169 2.12 7.39 -19.42
C MET A 169 1.79 8.64 -18.63
N GLY A 170 2.76 9.20 -17.89
CA GLY A 170 2.59 10.46 -17.17
C GLY A 170 2.13 11.59 -18.07
N ARG A 171 2.72 11.78 -19.25
CA ARG A 171 2.32 12.81 -20.22
C ARG A 171 0.89 12.65 -20.73
N ARG A 172 0.38 11.42 -20.82
CA ARG A 172 -1.00 11.12 -21.27
C ARG A 172 -2.02 11.26 -20.14
N LEU A 173 -1.71 10.73 -18.96
CA LEU A 173 -2.62 10.70 -17.82
C LEU A 173 -2.64 12.02 -17.05
N TYR A 174 -1.52 12.74 -16.95
CA TYR A 174 -1.43 13.99 -16.20
C TYR A 174 -2.50 15.03 -16.58
N PRO A 175 -2.72 15.39 -17.86
CA PRO A 175 -3.75 16.38 -18.20
C PRO A 175 -5.16 15.90 -17.81
N LEU A 176 -5.45 14.61 -17.96
CA LEU A 176 -6.73 14.03 -17.58
C LEU A 176 -6.93 14.03 -16.06
N LEU A 177 -5.95 13.53 -15.30
CA LEU A 177 -6.01 13.46 -13.84
C LEU A 177 -6.07 14.87 -13.23
N THR A 178 -5.28 15.81 -13.76
CA THR A 178 -5.30 17.22 -13.33
C THR A 178 -6.65 17.86 -13.61
N PHE A 179 -7.27 17.58 -14.75
CA PHE A 179 -8.63 18.03 -15.05
C PHE A 179 -9.62 17.45 -14.03
N LEU A 180 -9.60 16.13 -13.82
CA LEU A 180 -10.50 15.46 -12.86
C LEU A 180 -10.34 16.01 -11.43
N ASN A 181 -9.11 16.28 -10.99
CA ASN A 181 -8.80 16.85 -9.69
C ASN A 181 -9.20 18.35 -9.60
N SER A 182 -8.95 19.15 -10.64
CA SER A 182 -9.27 20.59 -10.63
C SER A 182 -10.78 20.86 -10.68
N TYR A 183 -11.54 19.97 -11.30
CA TYR A 183 -13.01 20.05 -11.39
C TYR A 183 -13.72 19.08 -10.43
N ASP A 184 -13.05 18.66 -9.35
CA ASP A 184 -13.52 17.66 -8.41
C ASP A 184 -14.92 17.96 -7.83
N SER A 185 -15.20 19.23 -7.51
CA SER A 185 -16.51 19.65 -6.98
C SER A 185 -17.63 19.58 -8.02
N TRP A 186 -17.31 19.82 -9.30
CA TRP A 186 -18.29 19.75 -10.39
C TRP A 186 -18.54 18.33 -10.86
N LEU A 187 -17.52 17.47 -10.79
CA LEU A 187 -17.62 16.05 -11.16
C LEU A 187 -18.21 15.18 -10.05
N ALA A 188 -18.23 15.64 -8.79
CA ALA A 188 -18.83 14.92 -7.66
C ALA A 188 -20.27 14.42 -7.91
N PRO A 189 -21.23 15.23 -8.40
CA PRO A 189 -22.58 14.75 -8.69
C PRO A 189 -22.63 13.75 -9.86
N ILE A 190 -21.77 13.93 -10.87
CA ILE A 190 -21.71 13.03 -12.04
C ILE A 190 -21.13 11.67 -11.66
N THR A 191 -20.05 11.67 -10.89
CA THR A 191 -19.41 10.47 -10.38
C THR A 191 -20.30 9.77 -9.36
N SER A 192 -21.11 10.50 -8.59
CA SER A 192 -22.13 9.93 -7.68
C SER A 192 -23.13 9.00 -8.38
N CYS A 193 -23.34 9.11 -9.69
CA CYS A 193 -24.13 8.14 -10.47
C CYS A 193 -23.56 6.71 -10.38
N ILE A 194 -22.24 6.55 -10.17
CA ILE A 194 -21.59 5.25 -9.97
C ILE A 194 -22.04 4.61 -8.65
N LYS A 195 -22.35 5.41 -7.60
CA LYS A 195 -22.89 4.88 -6.33
C LYS A 195 -24.21 4.14 -6.57
N TRP A 196 -25.05 4.67 -7.46
CA TRP A 196 -26.36 4.12 -7.80
C TRP A 196 -26.32 2.90 -8.72
N LEU A 197 -25.14 2.55 -9.27
CA LEU A 197 -25.01 1.38 -10.11
C LEU A 197 -25.19 0.10 -9.24
N PRO A 198 -26.08 -0.84 -9.62
CA PRO A 198 -26.25 -2.10 -8.90
C PRO A 198 -24.92 -2.84 -8.73
N ASP A 199 -24.71 -3.42 -7.55
CA ASP A 199 -23.46 -4.14 -7.27
C ASP A 199 -23.19 -5.30 -8.24
N SER A 200 -24.24 -5.88 -8.82
CA SER A 200 -24.11 -6.90 -9.86
C SER A 200 -23.40 -6.35 -11.10
N LEU A 201 -23.68 -5.12 -11.53
CA LEU A 201 -23.01 -4.49 -12.66
C LEU A 201 -21.57 -4.11 -12.32
N LYS A 202 -21.32 -3.59 -11.10
CA LYS A 202 -19.96 -3.33 -10.60
C LYS A 202 -19.12 -4.60 -10.61
N ARG A 203 -19.68 -5.71 -10.11
CA ARG A 203 -19.02 -7.03 -10.12
C ARG A 203 -18.78 -7.56 -11.54
N VAL A 204 -19.71 -7.35 -12.47
CA VAL A 204 -19.52 -7.72 -13.89
C VAL A 204 -18.40 -6.88 -14.53
N ALA A 205 -18.34 -5.58 -14.25
CA ALA A 205 -17.26 -4.72 -14.73
C ALA A 205 -15.89 -5.15 -14.17
N CYS A 206 -15.81 -5.49 -12.88
CA CYS A 206 -14.58 -6.05 -12.29
C CYS A 206 -14.19 -7.37 -12.97
N LYS A 207 -15.14 -8.28 -13.20
CA LYS A 207 -14.89 -9.56 -13.91
C LYS A 207 -14.45 -9.36 -15.36
N TRP A 208 -14.95 -8.32 -16.03
CA TRP A 208 -14.54 -8.01 -17.39
C TRP A 208 -13.13 -7.40 -17.43
N HIS A 209 -12.77 -6.61 -16.42
CA HIS A 209 -11.42 -6.05 -16.29
C HIS A 209 -10.37 -7.12 -15.96
N PHE A 210 -10.69 -8.03 -15.02
CA PHE A 210 -9.83 -9.17 -14.69
C PHE A 210 -10.16 -10.36 -15.57
N THR A 211 -9.58 -10.38 -16.76
CA THR A 211 -9.74 -11.49 -17.72
C THR A 211 -9.02 -12.77 -17.28
N ASN A 212 -8.10 -12.68 -16.32
CA ASN A 212 -7.40 -13.84 -15.77
C ASN A 212 -8.30 -14.58 -14.75
N PRO A 213 -8.69 -15.84 -15.02
CA PRO A 213 -9.52 -16.64 -14.11
C PRO A 213 -8.84 -16.95 -12.76
N GLU A 214 -7.52 -16.80 -12.64
CA GLU A 214 -6.75 -17.03 -11.41
C GLU A 214 -6.69 -15.80 -10.49
N THR A 215 -7.38 -14.71 -10.85
CA THR A 215 -7.38 -13.48 -10.02
C THR A 215 -8.00 -13.78 -8.65
N PRO A 216 -7.30 -13.46 -7.53
CA PRO A 216 -7.81 -13.75 -6.20
C PRO A 216 -9.08 -12.97 -5.86
N GLN A 217 -9.92 -13.57 -5.02
CA GLN A 217 -11.16 -12.95 -4.55
C GLN A 217 -10.92 -11.61 -3.81
N CYS A 218 -9.83 -11.49 -3.04
CA CYS A 218 -9.47 -10.26 -2.34
C CYS A 218 -9.21 -9.08 -3.30
N VAL A 219 -8.68 -9.34 -4.50
CA VAL A 219 -8.44 -8.33 -5.54
C VAL A 219 -9.77 -7.83 -6.12
N PHE A 220 -10.75 -8.72 -6.31
CA PHE A 220 -12.09 -8.32 -6.75
C PHE A 220 -12.79 -7.44 -5.71
N GLU A 221 -12.69 -7.79 -4.43
CA GLU A 221 -13.25 -6.98 -3.34
C GLU A 221 -12.59 -5.60 -3.26
N ALA A 222 -11.27 -5.55 -3.33
CA ALA A 222 -10.52 -4.29 -3.32
C ALA A 222 -10.92 -3.38 -4.50
N THR A 223 -11.12 -3.98 -5.68
CA THR A 223 -11.53 -3.25 -6.89
C THR A 223 -12.97 -2.76 -6.80
N HIS A 224 -13.86 -3.52 -6.17
CA HIS A 224 -15.23 -3.07 -5.93
C HIS A 224 -15.26 -1.86 -4.99
N GLU A 225 -14.39 -1.83 -3.96
CA GLU A 225 -14.25 -0.66 -3.07
C GLU A 225 -13.75 0.59 -3.82
N ILE A 226 -12.85 0.45 -4.80
CA ILE A 226 -12.38 1.59 -5.64
C ILE A 226 -13.53 2.27 -6.41
N LEU A 227 -14.61 1.54 -6.71
CA LEU A 227 -15.77 2.10 -7.41
C LEU A 227 -16.61 3.03 -6.53
N ASP A 228 -16.28 3.16 -5.24
CA ASP A 228 -16.80 4.26 -4.44
C ASP A 228 -16.21 5.59 -4.92
N VAL A 229 -17.09 6.60 -5.00
CA VAL A 229 -16.75 7.89 -5.59
C VAL A 229 -15.76 8.67 -4.75
N ASP A 230 -15.89 8.61 -3.43
CA ASP A 230 -14.98 9.35 -2.56
C ASP A 230 -13.59 8.70 -2.62
N ILE A 231 -13.52 7.36 -2.64
CA ILE A 231 -12.26 6.62 -2.85
C ILE A 231 -11.63 6.95 -4.21
N LEU A 232 -12.39 6.90 -5.30
CA LEU A 232 -11.88 7.21 -6.63
C LEU A 232 -11.31 8.63 -6.69
N ARG A 233 -11.98 9.60 -6.06
CA ARG A 233 -11.53 11.00 -6.00
C ARG A 233 -10.26 11.14 -5.16
N ASN A 234 -10.12 10.40 -4.06
CA ASN A 234 -8.88 10.36 -3.27
C ASN A 234 -7.71 9.76 -4.06
N ILE A 235 -7.96 8.68 -4.81
CA ILE A 235 -6.94 8.05 -5.67
C ILE A 235 -6.50 9.03 -6.77
N ILE A 236 -7.44 9.73 -7.42
CA ILE A 236 -7.12 10.73 -8.45
C ILE A 236 -6.32 11.88 -7.85
N HIS A 237 -6.74 12.40 -6.69
CA HIS A 237 -6.07 13.48 -5.99
C HIS A 237 -4.62 13.12 -5.67
N LEU A 238 -4.41 11.96 -5.05
CA LEU A 238 -3.07 11.48 -4.73
C LEU A 238 -2.26 11.29 -6.02
N ALA A 239 -2.82 10.67 -7.07
CA ALA A 239 -2.12 10.45 -8.34
C ALA A 239 -1.66 11.76 -9.03
N VAL A 240 -2.38 12.87 -8.85
CA VAL A 240 -1.94 14.19 -9.33
C VAL A 240 -0.74 14.69 -8.51
N GLU A 241 -0.82 14.63 -7.18
CA GLU A 241 0.31 15.03 -6.32
C GLU A 241 1.56 14.16 -6.55
N GLU A 242 1.37 12.86 -6.80
CA GLU A 242 2.44 11.94 -7.18
C GLU A 242 3.18 12.45 -8.42
N LEU A 243 2.44 12.83 -9.47
CA LEU A 243 3.00 13.35 -10.71
C LEU A 243 3.71 14.70 -10.51
N GLU A 244 3.32 15.50 -9.54
CA GLU A 244 3.91 16.83 -9.30
C GLU A 244 5.12 16.79 -8.35
N THR A 245 5.09 15.89 -7.35
CA THR A 245 6.09 15.81 -6.29
C THR A 245 7.25 14.89 -6.64
N VAL A 246 6.99 13.79 -7.36
CA VAL A 246 8.00 12.76 -7.66
C VAL A 246 8.83 13.18 -8.89
N GLY A 247 9.83 14.04 -8.65
CA GLY A 247 10.72 14.54 -9.69
C GLY A 247 12.12 15.02 -9.26
N TRP A 248 12.36 15.36 -7.99
CA TRP A 248 13.52 16.20 -7.62
C TRP A 248 14.16 15.96 -6.23
N GLY A 249 14.00 14.79 -5.60
CA GLY A 249 14.31 14.72 -4.15
C GLY A 249 14.92 13.44 -3.57
N ILE A 250 15.10 12.36 -4.33
CA ILE A 250 15.69 11.13 -3.79
C ILE A 250 16.93 10.78 -4.62
N ASP A 251 18.09 10.85 -3.98
CA ASP A 251 19.37 10.37 -4.51
C ASP A 251 19.38 8.83 -4.43
N ILE A 252 19.38 8.19 -5.59
CA ILE A 252 19.33 6.72 -5.75
C ILE A 252 20.67 6.15 -6.21
N ASP A 253 21.75 6.93 -6.17
CA ASP A 253 23.05 6.54 -6.72
C ASP A 253 23.65 5.30 -6.05
N ASN A 254 23.14 4.93 -4.86
CA ASN A 254 23.54 3.73 -4.11
C ASN A 254 22.47 2.61 -4.10
N CYS A 255 21.43 2.68 -4.93
CA CYS A 255 20.39 1.64 -4.98
C CYS A 255 20.83 0.46 -5.86
N GLU A 256 21.06 -0.69 -5.24
CA GLU A 256 21.31 -1.95 -5.95
C GLU A 256 19.99 -2.54 -6.48
N HIS A 257 19.58 -2.06 -7.67
CA HIS A 257 18.55 -2.63 -8.57
C HIS A 257 17.07 -2.33 -8.28
N ALA A 258 16.33 -2.02 -9.36
CA ALA A 258 14.86 -1.96 -9.43
C ALA A 258 14.37 -3.04 -10.41
N PHE A 259 13.42 -3.88 -10.00
CA PHE A 259 12.87 -4.95 -10.86
C PHE A 259 11.42 -4.67 -11.27
N VAL A 260 11.10 -5.04 -12.50
CA VAL A 260 9.75 -5.02 -13.10
C VAL A 260 9.38 -6.49 -13.37
N ILE A 261 8.41 -7.05 -12.64
CA ILE A 261 8.02 -8.48 -12.74
C ILE A 261 6.50 -8.64 -12.58
N GLU A 262 5.81 -9.03 -13.66
CA GLU A 262 4.34 -9.03 -13.76
C GLU A 262 3.59 -10.02 -12.84
N SER A 263 4.27 -10.96 -12.17
CA SER A 263 3.65 -11.95 -11.28
C SER A 263 4.13 -11.81 -9.84
N GLY A 264 3.18 -11.58 -8.91
CA GLY A 264 3.47 -11.42 -7.49
C GLY A 264 4.19 -12.62 -6.84
N GLU A 265 3.92 -13.85 -7.29
CA GLU A 265 4.62 -15.04 -6.81
C GLU A 265 6.09 -15.05 -7.26
N VAL A 266 6.34 -14.68 -8.51
CA VAL A 266 7.71 -14.56 -9.05
C VAL A 266 8.47 -13.42 -8.38
N VAL A 267 7.80 -12.28 -8.13
CA VAL A 267 8.36 -11.16 -7.36
C VAL A 267 8.76 -11.63 -5.96
N ALA A 268 7.84 -12.27 -5.23
CA ALA A 268 8.09 -12.72 -3.87
C ALA A 268 9.27 -13.71 -3.82
N LYS A 269 9.33 -14.65 -4.77
CA LYS A 269 10.45 -15.59 -4.89
C LYS A 269 11.78 -14.86 -5.17
N LYS A 270 11.81 -13.90 -6.09
CA LYS A 270 13.03 -13.14 -6.40
C LYS A 270 13.47 -12.27 -5.22
N LEU A 271 12.55 -11.60 -4.52
CA LEU A 271 12.88 -10.84 -3.31
C LEU A 271 13.61 -11.70 -2.28
N MET A 272 13.22 -12.97 -2.15
CA MET A 272 13.90 -13.90 -1.25
C MET A 272 15.32 -14.27 -1.67
N GLU A 273 15.69 -14.13 -2.95
CA GLU A 273 17.08 -14.34 -3.39
C GLU A 273 18.01 -13.21 -2.91
N TRP A 274 17.45 -12.04 -2.63
CA TRP A 274 18.15 -10.82 -2.19
C TRP A 274 18.10 -10.58 -0.69
N LEU A 275 17.16 -11.20 0.01
CA LEU A 275 17.12 -11.19 1.47
C LEU A 275 18.33 -11.93 2.02
#